data_AF-A0A7W4HHZ9-F1
#
_entry.id   AF-A0A7W4HHZ9-F1
#
_cell.length_a   1.000
_cell.length_b   1.000
_cell.length_c   1.000
_cell.angle_alpha   90.00
_cell.angle_beta   90.00
_cell.angle_gamma   90.00
#
_symmetry.space_group_name_H-M   'P 1'
#
loop_
_entity.id
_entity.type
_entity.pdbx_description
1 polymer ?
#
loop_
_entity_poly.entity_id
_entity_poly.type
_entity_poly.pdbx_seq_one_letter_code
_entity_poly.pdbx_strand_id
1 'polypeptide(L)'
;MNEQKIIKQAEDKITANAYIHYASDLIYKKTAELGLFEGVDFEYHADIYENISVFKFKPKHEKLVFDMRNFLNDSLVSDESINRAIKRISLKFKMNNEKTDSIKTKLYSYMHTSDFRKGQISDEVNYFSVKRRKNSDSLKVILYFHNITKELAPTATCLLYYLSLILDQILYTDNSNVFLLGNDTYSDFSANEDFYGLQKEVFYEKPLQKTALEKNIQEFKSKILHAEIVHRIYKQISGNVEISDELLFDNCGYIVDKSYWTQIKETQIQNLLQDIKIELELIS
;
A
#
# COMPACT_ATOMS: atom_id res chain seq x y z
N MET A 1 1.41 -11.74 18.73
CA MET A 1 0.81 -10.48 18.23
C MET A 1 -0.60 -10.79 17.76
N ASN A 2 -1.59 -9.97 18.13
CA ASN A 2 -2.99 -10.22 17.79
C ASN A 2 -3.28 -9.69 16.37
N GLU A 3 -3.14 -10.57 15.38
CA GLU A 3 -3.66 -10.33 14.04
C GLU A 3 -5.18 -10.11 14.11
N GLN A 4 -5.65 -9.10 13.41
CA GLN A 4 -7.06 -8.74 13.35
C GLN A 4 -7.62 -9.03 11.98
N LYS A 5 -8.79 -9.69 11.92
CA LYS A 5 -9.50 -10.02 10.69
C LYS A 5 -10.95 -9.53 10.78
N ILE A 6 -11.37 -8.76 9.79
CA ILE A 6 -12.76 -8.31 9.61
C ILE A 6 -13.25 -8.83 8.27
N ILE A 7 -14.45 -9.38 8.26
CA ILE A 7 -15.11 -9.86 7.04
C ILE A 7 -16.51 -9.26 7.04
N LYS A 8 -16.89 -8.62 5.93
CA LYS A 8 -18.25 -8.10 5.73
C LYS A 8 -18.77 -8.52 4.36
N GLN A 9 -20.09 -8.70 4.25
CA GLN A 9 -20.74 -9.03 2.98
C GLN A 9 -21.73 -7.93 2.59
N ALA A 10 -21.51 -7.33 1.42
CA ALA A 10 -22.37 -6.31 0.84
C ALA A 10 -23.50 -6.94 -0.01
N GLU A 11 -24.47 -6.12 -0.40
CA GLU A 11 -25.51 -6.52 -1.37
C GLU A 11 -24.91 -6.87 -2.74
N ASP A 12 -23.90 -6.11 -3.18
CA ASP A 12 -23.27 -6.28 -4.49
C ASP A 12 -21.77 -5.98 -4.47
N LYS A 13 -21.10 -6.40 -5.55
CA LYS A 13 -19.65 -6.25 -5.74
C LYS A 13 -19.18 -4.80 -5.73
N ILE A 14 -19.97 -3.87 -6.27
CA ILE A 14 -19.60 -2.45 -6.33
C ILE A 14 -19.60 -1.86 -4.93
N THR A 15 -20.62 -2.15 -4.11
CA THR A 15 -20.69 -1.72 -2.72
C THR A 15 -19.55 -2.33 -1.88
N ALA A 16 -19.23 -3.61 -2.05
CA ALA A 16 -18.10 -4.24 -1.38
C ALA A 16 -16.75 -3.59 -1.74
N ASN A 17 -16.55 -3.26 -3.03
CA ASN A 17 -15.38 -2.52 -3.50
C ASN A 17 -15.33 -1.11 -2.90
N ALA A 18 -16.44 -0.38 -2.92
CA ALA A 18 -16.48 0.98 -2.35
C ALA A 18 -16.13 0.96 -0.86
N TYR A 19 -16.62 -0.03 -0.11
CA TYR A 19 -16.33 -0.16 1.31
C TYR A 19 -14.86 -0.45 1.60
N ILE A 20 -14.19 -1.28 0.79
CA ILE A 20 -12.74 -1.48 0.94
C ILE A 20 -11.99 -0.16 0.78
N HIS A 21 -12.30 0.61 -0.25
CA HIS A 21 -11.62 1.89 -0.45
C HIS A 21 -11.93 2.90 0.65
N TYR A 22 -13.15 2.88 1.20
CA TYR A 22 -13.55 3.72 2.33
C TYR A 22 -12.81 3.34 3.62
N ALA A 23 -12.85 2.06 4.01
CA ALA A 23 -12.22 1.58 5.23
C ALA A 23 -10.69 1.74 5.17
N SER A 24 -10.07 1.44 4.01
CA SER A 24 -8.64 1.68 3.80
C SER A 24 -8.26 3.16 3.90
N ASP A 25 -9.10 4.08 3.39
CA ASP A 25 -8.84 5.54 3.51
C ASP A 25 -8.82 5.95 5.00
N LEU A 26 -9.77 5.46 5.80
CA LEU A 26 -9.82 5.73 7.24
C LEU A 26 -8.64 5.12 8.00
N ILE A 27 -8.33 3.85 7.73
CA ILE A 27 -7.23 3.14 8.39
C ILE A 27 -5.90 3.83 8.08
N TYR A 28 -5.62 4.12 6.81
CA TYR A 28 -4.37 4.78 6.43
C TYR A 28 -4.25 6.21 6.97
N LYS A 29 -5.34 6.98 6.98
CA LYS A 29 -5.36 8.30 7.65
C LYS A 29 -5.05 8.14 9.13
N LYS A 30 -5.68 7.17 9.80
CA LYS A 30 -5.47 6.97 11.23
C LYS A 30 -4.07 6.49 11.58
N THR A 31 -3.51 5.56 10.82
CA THR A 31 -2.13 5.10 11.03
C THR A 31 -1.13 6.21 10.72
N ALA A 32 -1.39 7.05 9.70
CA ALA A 32 -0.55 8.21 9.41
C ALA A 32 -0.59 9.26 10.53
N GLU A 33 -1.76 9.54 11.12
CA GLU A 33 -1.89 10.41 12.30
C GLU A 33 -1.07 9.90 13.50
N LEU A 34 -0.99 8.58 13.65
CA LEU A 34 -0.19 7.92 14.70
C LEU A 34 1.30 7.84 14.36
N GLY A 35 1.73 8.34 13.20
CA GLY A 35 3.11 8.26 12.73
C GLY A 35 3.56 6.85 12.34
N LEU A 36 2.61 5.97 12.02
CA LEU A 36 2.81 4.56 11.70
C LEU A 36 2.75 4.34 10.19
N PHE A 37 3.65 3.48 9.69
CA PHE A 37 3.75 3.14 8.29
C PHE A 37 3.54 1.66 7.99
N GLU A 38 2.83 1.38 6.90
CA GLU A 38 2.69 0.03 6.38
C GLU A 38 4.06 -0.54 5.95
N GLY A 39 4.28 -1.83 6.20
CA GLY A 39 5.55 -2.51 5.95
C GLY A 39 6.57 -2.34 7.09
N VAL A 40 6.54 -1.21 7.79
CA VAL A 40 7.46 -0.90 8.89
C VAL A 40 6.84 -1.21 10.25
N ASP A 41 5.65 -0.68 10.52
CA ASP A 41 5.01 -0.74 11.83
C ASP A 41 3.86 -1.76 11.87
N PHE A 42 3.25 -2.03 10.71
CA PHE A 42 2.16 -3.00 10.55
C PHE A 42 2.12 -3.58 9.13
N GLU A 43 1.39 -4.68 8.96
CA GLU A 43 0.93 -5.18 7.65
C GLU A 43 -0.58 -4.98 7.55
N TYR A 44 -1.04 -4.46 6.43
CA TYR A 44 -2.46 -4.28 6.16
C TYR A 44 -2.84 -4.89 4.81
N HIS A 45 -3.90 -5.67 4.79
CA HIS A 45 -4.44 -6.23 3.57
C HIS A 45 -5.93 -5.97 3.50
N ALA A 46 -6.41 -5.56 2.33
CA ALA A 46 -7.82 -5.40 2.04
C ALA A 46 -8.12 -6.06 0.69
N ASP A 47 -8.99 -7.06 0.69
CA ASP A 47 -9.30 -7.87 -0.50
C ASP A 47 -10.80 -8.18 -0.64
N ILE A 48 -11.24 -8.46 -1.87
CA ILE A 48 -12.65 -8.75 -2.19
C ILE A 48 -12.84 -10.08 -2.91
N TYR A 49 -13.80 -10.85 -2.40
CA TYR A 49 -14.36 -12.03 -3.03
C TYR A 49 -15.81 -11.78 -3.41
N GLU A 50 -16.03 -11.41 -4.67
CA GLU A 50 -17.33 -10.94 -5.17
C GLU A 50 -17.92 -9.77 -4.37
N ASN A 51 -18.88 -10.03 -3.48
CA ASN A 51 -19.50 -9.03 -2.60
C ASN A 51 -19.00 -9.13 -1.15
N ILE A 52 -17.94 -9.89 -0.88
CA ILE A 52 -17.35 -10.07 0.44
C ILE A 52 -16.07 -9.23 0.54
N SER A 53 -16.02 -8.31 1.49
CA SER A 53 -14.83 -7.52 1.84
C SER A 53 -14.08 -8.20 2.99
N VAL A 54 -12.78 -8.36 2.85
CA VAL A 54 -11.89 -8.94 3.88
C VAL A 54 -10.80 -7.92 4.20
N PHE A 55 -10.58 -7.72 5.50
CA PHE A 55 -9.51 -6.86 6.02
C PHE A 55 -8.67 -7.66 6.99
N LYS A 56 -7.35 -7.52 6.87
CA LYS A 56 -6.37 -8.10 7.79
C LYS A 56 -5.41 -7.00 8.23
N PHE A 57 -5.19 -6.89 9.53
CA PHE A 57 -4.23 -5.97 10.12
C PHE A 57 -3.35 -6.74 11.10
N LYS A 58 -2.04 -6.67 10.91
CA LYS A 58 -1.05 -7.33 11.76
C LYS A 58 -0.03 -6.29 12.25
N PRO A 59 -0.05 -5.90 13.54
CA PRO A 59 1.01 -5.04 14.08
C PRO A 59 2.35 -5.77 14.01
N LYS A 60 3.46 -5.08 13.75
CA LYS A 60 4.83 -5.67 13.76
C LYS A 60 5.54 -5.53 15.11
N HIS A 61 4.96 -4.78 16.04
CA HIS A 61 5.50 -4.55 17.38
C HIS A 61 4.41 -4.71 18.44
N GLU A 62 4.73 -5.40 19.55
CA GLU A 62 3.77 -5.70 20.61
C GLU A 62 3.16 -4.47 21.29
N LYS A 63 3.88 -3.33 21.25
CA LYS A 63 3.41 -2.05 21.81
C LYS A 63 2.39 -1.33 20.91
N LEU A 64 2.22 -1.76 19.66
CA LEU A 64 1.28 -1.15 18.73
C LEU A 64 -0.14 -1.66 19.00
N VAL A 65 -0.89 -0.88 19.78
CA VAL A 65 -2.29 -1.17 20.11
C VAL A 65 -3.20 -0.35 19.18
N PHE A 66 -3.31 -0.77 17.92
CA PHE A 66 -4.34 -0.27 17.01
C PHE A 66 -5.41 -1.34 16.88
N ASP A 67 -6.64 -1.04 17.31
CA ASP A 67 -7.80 -1.92 17.15
C ASP A 67 -8.62 -1.49 15.93
N MET A 68 -8.41 -2.17 14.81
CA MET A 68 -9.06 -1.90 13.52
C MET A 68 -10.58 -2.02 13.62
N ARG A 69 -11.10 -3.01 14.37
CA ARG A 69 -12.55 -3.24 14.47
C ARG A 69 -13.21 -2.14 15.26
N ASN A 70 -12.68 -1.83 16.45
CA ASN A 70 -13.24 -0.76 17.27
C ASN A 70 -13.09 0.60 16.57
N PHE A 71 -11.94 0.86 15.94
CA PHE A 71 -11.74 2.07 15.16
C PHE A 71 -12.79 2.23 14.05
N LEU A 72 -13.05 1.19 13.24
CA LEU A 72 -14.05 1.27 12.18
C LEU A 72 -15.48 1.39 12.71
N ASN A 73 -15.80 0.80 13.86
CA ASN A 73 -17.12 0.89 14.49
C ASN A 73 -17.38 2.27 15.10
N ASP A 74 -16.36 2.89 15.71
CA ASP A 74 -16.46 4.18 16.39
C ASP A 74 -16.23 5.37 15.43
N SER A 75 -15.70 5.11 14.24
CA SER A 75 -15.45 6.14 13.22
C SER A 75 -16.76 6.79 12.78
N LEU A 76 -16.81 8.12 12.88
CA LEU A 76 -17.88 8.91 12.26
C LEU A 76 -17.85 8.73 10.75
N VAL A 77 -19.03 8.61 10.15
CA VAL A 77 -19.13 8.47 8.70
C VAL A 77 -18.67 9.77 8.03
N SER A 78 -17.60 9.69 7.24
CA SER A 78 -17.01 10.82 6.52
C SER A 78 -17.49 10.85 5.07
N ASP A 79 -18.27 11.89 4.74
CA ASP A 79 -18.69 12.18 3.36
C ASP A 79 -17.49 12.32 2.41
N GLU A 80 -16.39 12.90 2.89
CA GLU A 80 -15.16 13.04 2.14
C GLU A 80 -14.58 11.67 1.77
N SER A 81 -14.40 10.78 2.75
CA SER A 81 -13.88 9.43 2.50
C SER A 81 -14.82 8.58 1.64
N ILE A 82 -16.14 8.77 1.77
CA ILE A 82 -17.13 8.16 0.86
C ILE A 82 -16.92 8.63 -0.57
N ASN A 83 -16.84 9.94 -0.79
CA ASN A 83 -16.66 10.50 -2.12
C ASN A 83 -15.33 10.04 -2.75
N ARG A 84 -14.26 9.96 -1.95
CA ARG A 84 -12.96 9.41 -2.38
C ARG A 84 -13.06 7.94 -2.76
N ALA A 85 -13.76 7.12 -1.97
CA ALA A 85 -13.99 5.72 -2.29
C ALA A 85 -14.78 5.56 -3.59
N ILE A 86 -15.85 6.34 -3.79
CA ILE A 86 -16.63 6.31 -5.02
C ILE A 86 -15.78 6.71 -6.22
N LYS A 87 -14.94 7.75 -6.12
CA LYS A 87 -14.00 8.12 -7.18
C LYS A 87 -13.06 6.97 -7.56
N ARG A 88 -12.51 6.23 -6.57
CA ARG A 88 -11.69 5.02 -6.84
C ARG A 88 -12.48 3.92 -7.55
N ILE A 89 -13.74 3.73 -7.20
CA ILE A 89 -14.65 2.80 -7.89
C ILE A 89 -14.94 3.25 -9.31
N SER A 90 -15.22 4.52 -9.52
CA SER A 90 -15.37 5.11 -10.85
C SER A 90 -14.12 4.89 -11.68
N LEU A 91 -12.92 5.06 -11.07
CA LEU A 91 -11.61 4.75 -11.62
C LEU A 91 -11.28 3.25 -11.73
N LYS A 92 -12.08 2.34 -11.18
CA LYS A 92 -11.87 0.89 -11.36
C LYS A 92 -12.82 0.34 -12.43
N PHE A 93 -14.10 0.67 -12.33
CA PHE A 93 -15.15 0.06 -13.15
C PHE A 93 -15.59 0.89 -14.37
N LYS A 94 -15.03 2.09 -14.56
CA LYS A 94 -15.41 3.04 -15.66
C LYS A 94 -16.89 3.42 -15.55
N MET A 95 -17.29 3.75 -14.33
CA MET A 95 -18.65 4.15 -14.04
C MET A 95 -18.83 5.64 -14.30
N ASN A 96 -19.98 6.01 -14.87
CA ASN A 96 -20.40 7.40 -14.97
C ASN A 96 -21.00 7.87 -13.64
N ASN A 97 -20.96 9.19 -13.40
CA ASN A 97 -21.39 9.82 -12.14
C ASN A 97 -22.88 9.65 -11.82
N GLU A 98 -23.71 9.20 -12.78
CA GLU A 98 -25.16 8.97 -12.60
C GLU A 98 -25.49 7.94 -11.50
N LYS A 99 -24.54 7.06 -11.14
CA LYS A 99 -24.73 6.04 -10.10
C LYS A 99 -24.18 6.44 -8.73
N THR A 100 -23.57 7.62 -8.60
CA THR A 100 -22.88 8.07 -7.37
C THR A 100 -23.79 8.09 -6.15
N ASP A 101 -24.99 8.68 -6.25
CA ASP A 101 -25.91 8.80 -5.11
C ASP A 101 -26.45 7.44 -4.64
N SER A 102 -26.66 6.54 -5.60
CA SER A 102 -27.06 5.15 -5.30
C SER A 102 -25.94 4.41 -4.55
N ILE A 103 -24.69 4.52 -5.02
CA ILE A 103 -23.53 3.89 -4.34
C ILE A 103 -23.34 4.50 -2.95
N LYS A 104 -23.45 5.83 -2.82
CA LYS A 104 -23.36 6.53 -1.55
C LYS A 104 -24.37 5.98 -0.54
N THR A 105 -25.64 5.91 -0.93
CA THR A 105 -26.73 5.39 -0.08
C THR A 105 -26.50 3.93 0.33
N LYS A 106 -26.11 3.08 -0.63
CA LYS A 106 -25.76 1.68 -0.36
C LYS A 106 -24.58 1.54 0.60
N LEU A 107 -23.55 2.37 0.41
CA LEU A 107 -22.36 2.35 1.24
C LEU A 107 -22.68 2.80 2.68
N TYR A 108 -23.46 3.87 2.88
CA TYR A 108 -23.95 4.26 4.20
C TYR A 108 -24.65 3.11 4.92
N SER A 109 -25.58 2.45 4.23
CA SER A 109 -26.32 1.32 4.80
C SER A 109 -25.38 0.16 5.17
N TYR A 110 -24.38 -0.11 4.31
CA TYR A 110 -23.43 -1.20 4.49
C TYR A 110 -22.42 -0.97 5.62
N MET A 111 -22.05 0.29 5.91
CA MET A 111 -21.18 0.60 7.05
C MET A 111 -21.77 0.08 8.37
N HIS A 112 -23.09 0.15 8.53
CA HIS A 112 -23.80 -0.24 9.74
C HIS A 112 -24.22 -1.71 9.80
N THR A 113 -23.88 -2.54 8.80
CA THR A 113 -24.15 -3.98 8.88
C THR A 113 -23.18 -4.68 9.82
N SER A 114 -23.64 -5.75 10.46
CA SER A 114 -22.80 -6.61 11.30
C SER A 114 -21.73 -7.35 10.49
N ASP A 115 -20.61 -7.67 11.14
CA ASP A 115 -19.59 -8.56 10.58
C ASP A 115 -20.19 -9.89 10.09
N PHE A 116 -19.70 -10.34 8.93
CA PHE A 116 -20.10 -11.60 8.33
C PHE A 116 -19.50 -12.76 9.13
N ARG A 117 -20.36 -13.51 9.81
CA ARG A 117 -19.97 -14.72 10.54
C ARG A 117 -20.10 -15.95 9.63
N LYS A 118 -19.04 -16.31 8.88
CA LYS A 118 -18.87 -17.67 8.34
C LYS A 118 -17.45 -18.18 8.57
N GLY A 119 -17.34 -19.37 9.17
CA GLY A 119 -16.07 -20.04 9.47
C GLY A 119 -15.41 -20.75 8.28
N GLN A 120 -15.46 -20.21 7.06
CA GLN A 120 -14.94 -20.89 5.86
C GLN A 120 -14.37 -19.95 4.77
N ILE A 121 -13.82 -18.78 5.13
CA ILE A 121 -12.96 -18.05 4.19
C ILE A 121 -11.52 -18.36 4.62
N SER A 122 -10.77 -19.06 3.74
CA SER A 122 -9.39 -19.46 4.00
C SER A 122 -8.53 -18.27 4.42
N ASP A 123 -7.51 -18.52 5.25
CA ASP A 123 -6.51 -17.50 5.59
C ASP A 123 -5.58 -17.20 4.41
N GLU A 124 -5.52 -18.13 3.45
CA GLU A 124 -4.98 -17.94 2.10
C GLU A 124 -5.96 -17.10 1.27
N VAL A 125 -6.07 -15.85 1.64
CA VAL A 125 -6.70 -14.82 0.81
C VAL A 125 -5.70 -14.53 -0.31
N ASN A 126 -5.82 -15.29 -1.40
CA ASN A 126 -5.03 -15.07 -2.61
C ASN A 126 -5.25 -13.63 -3.07
N TYR A 127 -4.15 -12.88 -3.19
CA TYR A 127 -4.01 -11.52 -3.69
C TYR A 127 -4.83 -11.31 -4.97
N PHE A 128 -6.15 -11.10 -4.85
CA PHE A 128 -6.99 -10.78 -5.99
C PHE A 128 -7.10 -9.26 -6.11
N SER A 129 -5.91 -8.66 -6.16
CA SER A 129 -5.55 -7.45 -6.87
C SER A 129 -6.74 -6.54 -7.20
N VAL A 130 -6.93 -5.55 -6.33
CA VAL A 130 -7.67 -4.32 -6.62
C VAL A 130 -7.13 -3.60 -7.88
N LYS A 131 -6.02 -4.09 -8.44
CA LYS A 131 -5.11 -3.45 -9.38
C LYS A 131 -5.32 -3.81 -10.86
N ARG A 132 -6.47 -4.38 -11.26
CA ARG A 132 -6.80 -4.56 -12.69
C ARG A 132 -7.76 -3.50 -13.20
N ARG A 133 -7.21 -2.57 -13.99
CA ARG A 133 -7.95 -1.83 -15.01
C ARG A 133 -7.29 -1.98 -16.37
N LYS A 134 -8.08 -1.77 -17.43
CA LYS A 134 -7.69 -2.03 -18.83
C LYS A 134 -7.77 -0.77 -19.72
N ASN A 135 -7.47 0.42 -19.18
CA ASN A 135 -7.19 1.71 -19.87
C ASN A 135 -7.79 2.91 -19.11
N SER A 136 -7.00 3.56 -18.26
CA SER A 136 -7.16 4.96 -17.84
C SER A 136 -5.81 5.65 -17.94
N ASP A 137 -5.80 6.99 -17.96
CA ASP A 137 -4.56 7.73 -17.76
C ASP A 137 -3.87 7.20 -16.51
N SER A 138 -2.62 6.79 -16.70
CA SER A 138 -1.80 6.24 -15.63
C SER A 138 -0.50 7.00 -15.58
N LEU A 139 -0.04 7.18 -14.37
CA LEU A 139 1.28 7.67 -14.07
C LEU A 139 2.05 6.49 -13.49
N LYS A 140 3.32 6.36 -13.87
CA LYS A 140 4.25 5.49 -13.17
C LYS A 140 5.09 6.31 -12.22
N VAL A 141 5.19 5.83 -10.98
CA VAL A 141 6.21 6.27 -10.02
C VAL A 141 7.32 5.22 -10.02
N ILE A 142 8.53 5.61 -10.40
CA ILE A 142 9.67 4.70 -10.50
C ILE A 142 10.60 5.00 -9.34
N LEU A 143 10.84 4.00 -8.49
CA LEU A 143 11.82 4.02 -7.42
C LEU A 143 12.99 3.13 -7.84
N TYR A 144 14.23 3.62 -7.78
CA TYR A 144 15.36 2.78 -8.15
C TYR A 144 16.66 3.16 -7.45
N PHE A 145 17.55 2.18 -7.38
CA PHE A 145 18.94 2.34 -7.00
C PHE A 145 19.84 2.08 -8.21
N HIS A 146 20.98 2.77 -8.25
CA HIS A 146 21.97 2.61 -9.30
C HIS A 146 23.36 2.44 -8.68
N ASN A 147 24.22 1.63 -9.28
CA ASN A 147 25.60 1.40 -8.84
C ASN A 147 25.72 0.94 -7.37
N ILE A 148 24.77 0.15 -6.87
CA ILE A 148 24.89 -0.44 -5.54
C ILE A 148 25.89 -1.60 -5.55
N THR A 149 26.60 -1.81 -4.44
CA THR A 149 27.44 -3.00 -4.29
C THR A 149 26.56 -4.25 -4.30
N LYS A 150 26.97 -5.30 -5.03
CA LYS A 150 26.18 -6.54 -5.20
C LYS A 150 25.75 -7.16 -3.86
N GLU A 151 26.59 -7.06 -2.82
CA GLU A 151 26.28 -7.53 -1.45
C GLU A 151 25.07 -6.81 -0.83
N LEU A 152 24.75 -5.58 -1.24
CA LEU A 152 23.60 -4.82 -0.75
C LEU A 152 22.36 -4.99 -1.62
N ALA A 153 22.42 -5.74 -2.72
CA ALA A 153 21.30 -5.93 -3.62
C ALA A 153 20.04 -6.54 -2.95
N PRO A 154 20.14 -7.57 -2.08
CA PRO A 154 18.99 -8.04 -1.31
C PRO A 154 18.40 -6.95 -0.39
N THR A 155 19.25 -6.15 0.25
CA THR A 155 18.81 -5.03 1.09
C THR A 155 18.11 -3.95 0.26
N ALA A 156 18.62 -3.62 -0.91
CA ALA A 156 17.99 -2.66 -1.83
C ALA A 156 16.60 -3.14 -2.29
N THR A 157 16.46 -4.41 -2.69
CA THR A 157 15.15 -5.01 -3.02
C THR A 157 14.18 -4.93 -1.83
N CYS A 158 14.64 -5.26 -0.63
CA CYS A 158 13.83 -5.15 0.58
C CYS A 158 13.40 -3.71 0.88
N LEU A 159 14.28 -2.73 0.65
CA LEU A 159 13.93 -1.33 0.79
C LEU A 159 12.88 -0.92 -0.25
N LEU A 160 13.03 -1.30 -1.53
CA LEU A 160 12.01 -1.01 -2.55
C LEU A 160 10.63 -1.53 -2.13
N TYR A 161 10.55 -2.73 -1.56
CA TYR A 161 9.31 -3.29 -1.04
C TYR A 161 8.68 -2.43 0.06
N TYR A 162 9.44 -2.07 1.11
CA TYR A 162 8.91 -1.22 2.19
C TYR A 162 8.56 0.19 1.73
N LEU A 163 9.39 0.75 0.86
CA LEU A 163 9.17 2.06 0.26
C LEU A 163 7.90 2.09 -0.59
N SER A 164 7.60 0.99 -1.29
CA SER A 164 6.34 0.80 -2.01
C SER A 164 5.13 0.98 -1.10
N LEU A 165 5.14 0.32 0.06
CA LEU A 165 4.05 0.34 1.04
C LEU A 165 3.89 1.71 1.72
N ILE A 166 5.00 2.34 2.09
CA ILE A 166 5.00 3.71 2.62
C ILE A 166 4.41 4.69 1.59
N LEU A 167 4.82 4.57 0.32
CA LEU A 167 4.32 5.41 -0.76
C LEU A 167 2.83 5.16 -1.01
N ASP A 168 2.38 3.90 -0.95
CA ASP A 168 0.97 3.54 -1.09
C ASP A 168 0.11 4.30 -0.07
N GLN A 169 0.49 4.25 1.21
CA GLN A 169 -0.22 4.98 2.27
C GLN A 169 -0.27 6.50 2.03
N ILE A 170 0.84 7.11 1.62
CA ILE A 170 0.90 8.57 1.34
C ILE A 170 -0.02 8.93 0.16
N LEU A 171 0.07 8.21 -0.95
CA LEU A 171 -0.77 8.46 -2.12
C LEU A 171 -2.25 8.17 -1.81
N TYR A 172 -2.55 7.16 -1.00
CA TYR A 172 -3.93 6.84 -0.64
C TYR A 172 -4.60 7.93 0.19
N THR A 173 -3.81 8.65 0.99
CA THR A 173 -4.32 9.70 1.88
C THR A 173 -4.19 11.11 1.30
N ASP A 174 -3.70 11.26 0.06
CA ASP A 174 -3.58 12.56 -0.61
C ASP A 174 -4.90 13.29 -0.68
N ASN A 175 -4.97 14.51 -0.16
CA ASN A 175 -6.21 15.29 -0.10
C ASN A 175 -6.53 16.00 -1.44
N SER A 176 -5.53 16.17 -2.31
CA SER A 176 -5.65 16.98 -3.53
C SER A 176 -6.10 16.17 -4.75
N ASN A 177 -5.71 14.90 -4.85
CA ASN A 177 -6.10 13.94 -5.88
C ASN A 177 -6.67 12.67 -5.24
N VAL A 178 -7.47 11.94 -6.01
CA VAL A 178 -7.87 10.58 -5.64
C VAL A 178 -7.13 9.61 -6.54
N PHE A 179 -6.18 8.90 -5.95
CA PHE A 179 -5.43 7.86 -6.63
C PHE A 179 -6.05 6.48 -6.42
N LEU A 180 -6.12 5.70 -7.49
CA LEU A 180 -6.30 4.26 -7.45
C LEU A 180 -4.94 3.60 -7.73
N LEU A 181 -4.45 2.82 -6.77
CA LEU A 181 -3.13 2.19 -6.87
C LEU A 181 -3.18 0.91 -7.72
N GLY A 182 -2.22 0.78 -8.63
CA GLY A 182 -2.03 -0.34 -9.55
C GLY A 182 -0.97 -1.33 -9.08
N ASN A 183 -0.49 -2.18 -9.99
CA ASN A 183 0.54 -3.19 -9.70
C ASN A 183 1.93 -2.59 -9.55
N ASP A 184 2.71 -3.30 -8.75
CA ASP A 184 4.13 -3.07 -8.59
C ASP A 184 4.81 -3.97 -9.61
N THR A 185 5.72 -3.40 -10.40
CA THR A 185 6.54 -4.12 -11.37
C THR A 185 7.98 -3.88 -11.00
N TYR A 186 8.62 -4.91 -10.48
CA TYR A 186 10.03 -4.90 -10.12
C TYR A 186 10.89 -5.06 -11.38
N SER A 187 12.12 -4.55 -11.33
CA SER A 187 13.07 -4.75 -12.42
C SER A 187 13.41 -6.22 -12.57
N ASP A 188 13.54 -6.67 -13.81
CA ASP A 188 14.03 -8.01 -14.09
C ASP A 188 15.56 -8.00 -13.99
N PHE A 189 16.09 -8.63 -12.93
CA PHE A 189 17.53 -8.73 -12.70
C PHE A 189 18.26 -9.35 -13.92
N SER A 190 17.63 -10.31 -14.60
CA SER A 190 18.24 -10.99 -15.75
C SER A 190 18.44 -10.06 -16.95
N ALA A 191 17.67 -8.97 -17.03
CA ALA A 191 17.77 -7.97 -18.08
C ALA A 191 18.81 -6.89 -17.77
N ASN A 192 19.02 -6.53 -16.50
CA ASN A 192 20.01 -5.54 -16.08
C ASN A 192 20.48 -5.75 -14.62
N GLU A 193 21.61 -6.42 -14.44
CA GLU A 193 22.15 -6.78 -13.11
C GLU A 193 22.56 -5.57 -12.23
N ASP A 194 22.73 -4.39 -12.83
CA ASP A 194 23.18 -3.17 -12.14
C ASP A 194 22.01 -2.20 -11.83
N PHE A 195 20.78 -2.62 -12.12
CA PHE A 195 19.58 -1.84 -11.89
C PHE A 195 18.61 -2.58 -10.99
N TYR A 196 18.27 -1.95 -9.87
CA TYR A 196 17.30 -2.47 -8.91
C TYR A 196 16.19 -1.43 -8.77
N GLY A 197 15.05 -1.72 -9.36
CA GLY A 197 13.97 -0.77 -9.51
C GLY A 197 12.60 -1.36 -9.26
N LEU A 198 11.67 -0.46 -8.97
CA LEU A 198 10.27 -0.72 -8.79
C LEU A 198 9.49 0.36 -9.52
N GLN A 199 8.65 -0.06 -10.46
CA GLN A 199 7.65 0.79 -11.09
C GLN A 199 6.29 0.55 -10.43
N LYS A 200 5.71 1.61 -9.87
CA LYS A 200 4.35 1.60 -9.33
C LYS A 200 3.40 2.29 -10.29
N GLU A 201 2.37 1.57 -10.70
CA GLU A 201 1.29 2.13 -11.51
C GLU A 201 0.28 2.88 -10.63
N VAL A 202 -0.07 4.10 -11.01
CA VAL A 202 -1.02 4.95 -10.29
C VAL A 202 -2.04 5.51 -11.27
N PHE A 203 -3.32 5.27 -11.00
CA PHE A 203 -4.43 5.79 -11.80
C PHE A 203 -5.06 6.99 -11.12
N TYR A 204 -5.52 7.94 -11.93
CA TYR A 204 -6.14 9.18 -11.45
C TYR A 204 -7.30 9.61 -12.36
N GLU A 205 -8.12 10.52 -11.86
CA GLU A 205 -9.14 11.21 -12.65
C GLU A 205 -8.57 12.53 -13.18
N LYS A 206 -8.81 12.84 -14.47
CA LYS A 206 -8.37 14.12 -15.05
C LYS A 206 -9.17 15.31 -14.48
N PRO A 207 -8.54 16.49 -14.31
CA PRO A 207 -7.12 16.77 -14.53
C PRO A 207 -6.26 16.34 -13.33
N LEU A 208 -5.07 15.78 -13.60
CA LEU A 208 -4.08 15.51 -12.56
C LEU A 208 -3.54 16.83 -12.02
N GLN A 209 -3.61 17.02 -10.70
CA GLN A 209 -2.90 18.11 -10.05
C GLN A 209 -1.42 17.71 -9.88
N LYS A 210 -0.61 17.93 -10.92
CA LYS A 210 0.81 17.54 -10.95
C LYS A 210 1.59 18.07 -9.74
N THR A 211 1.32 19.30 -9.32
CA THR A 211 1.94 19.92 -8.15
C THR A 211 1.65 19.18 -6.85
N ALA A 212 0.46 18.60 -6.69
CA ALA A 212 0.13 17.79 -5.52
C ALA A 212 0.87 16.45 -5.52
N LEU A 213 0.98 15.80 -6.68
CA LEU A 213 1.79 14.58 -6.81
C LEU A 213 3.27 14.86 -6.48
N GLU A 214 3.85 15.93 -7.03
CA GLU A 214 5.23 16.34 -6.72
C GLU A 214 5.40 16.60 -5.22
N LYS A 215 4.43 17.25 -4.57
CA LYS A 215 4.42 17.44 -3.12
C LYS A 215 4.40 16.11 -2.36
N ASN A 216 3.59 15.13 -2.79
CA ASN A 216 3.55 13.81 -2.16
C ASN A 216 4.89 13.08 -2.29
N ILE A 217 5.58 13.21 -3.43
CA ILE A 217 6.93 12.66 -3.61
C ILE A 217 7.94 13.34 -2.68
N GLN A 218 7.85 14.66 -2.48
CA GLN A 218 8.71 15.36 -1.53
C GLN A 218 8.42 14.96 -0.08
N GLU A 219 7.14 14.81 0.28
CA GLU A 219 6.73 14.32 1.59
C GLU A 219 7.25 12.90 1.85
N PHE A 220 7.11 12.02 0.86
CA PHE A 220 7.66 10.67 0.88
C PHE A 220 9.17 10.69 1.13
N LYS A 221 9.93 11.45 0.32
CA LYS A 221 11.39 11.59 0.50
C LYS A 221 11.77 12.08 1.90
N SER A 222 11.06 13.08 2.41
CA SER A 222 11.30 13.62 3.75
C SER A 222 11.05 12.56 4.84
N LYS A 223 9.96 11.79 4.72
CA LYS A 223 9.60 10.75 5.69
C LYS A 223 10.59 9.60 5.72
N ILE A 224 11.01 9.09 4.56
CA ILE A 224 11.91 7.92 4.50
C ILE A 224 13.34 8.25 4.95
N LEU A 225 13.73 9.53 4.90
CA LEU A 225 15.03 10.01 5.39
C LEU A 225 15.01 10.41 6.87
N HIS A 226 13.84 10.43 7.51
CA HIS A 226 13.73 10.76 8.92
C HIS A 226 14.39 9.67 9.78
N ALA A 227 15.31 10.06 10.67
CA ALA A 227 16.15 9.13 11.42
C ALA A 227 15.35 8.06 12.18
N GLU A 228 14.21 8.43 12.75
CA GLU A 228 13.33 7.46 13.43
C GLU A 228 12.80 6.40 12.46
N ILE A 229 12.42 6.77 11.24
CA ILE A 229 11.91 5.84 10.23
C ILE A 229 13.02 4.92 9.73
N VAL A 230 14.21 5.48 9.47
CA VAL A 230 15.41 4.71 9.12
C VAL A 230 15.71 3.67 10.19
N HIS A 231 15.66 4.06 11.47
CA HIS A 231 15.88 3.17 12.59
C HIS A 231 14.84 2.04 12.66
N ARG A 232 13.55 2.36 12.48
CA ARG A 232 12.48 1.34 12.49
C ARG A 232 12.62 0.36 11.32
N ILE A 233 12.93 0.84 10.12
CA ILE A 233 13.23 -0.01 8.95
C ILE A 233 14.43 -0.92 9.27
N TYR A 234 15.51 -0.37 9.83
CA TYR A 234 16.67 -1.16 10.24
C TYR A 234 16.32 -2.26 11.23
N LYS A 235 15.50 -1.97 12.24
CA LYS A 235 15.04 -2.98 13.20
C LYS A 235 14.18 -4.06 12.56
N GLN A 236 13.36 -3.70 11.57
CA GLN A 236 12.59 -4.69 10.80
C GLN A 236 13.51 -5.61 10.01
N ILE A 237 14.43 -5.04 9.21
CA ILE A 237 15.36 -5.82 8.38
C ILE A 237 16.24 -6.72 9.25
N SER A 238 16.87 -6.18 10.29
CA SER A 238 17.82 -6.95 11.12
C SER A 238 17.17 -7.96 12.06
N GLY A 239 15.87 -7.84 12.34
CA GLY A 239 15.15 -8.67 13.30
C GLY A 239 14.27 -9.75 12.66
N ASN A 240 13.27 -9.32 11.90
CA ASN A 240 12.25 -10.19 11.31
C ASN A 240 11.83 -9.63 9.94
N VAL A 241 12.76 -9.66 8.99
CA VAL A 241 12.48 -9.22 7.63
C VAL A 241 11.36 -10.07 7.03
N GLU A 242 10.35 -9.39 6.51
CA GLU A 242 9.23 -10.00 5.79
C GLU A 242 9.35 -9.62 4.32
N ILE A 243 10.00 -10.50 3.55
CA ILE A 243 10.14 -10.42 2.09
C ILE A 243 10.17 -11.84 1.53
N SER A 244 9.56 -12.08 0.35
CA SER A 244 9.59 -13.40 -0.28
C SER A 244 10.91 -13.65 -1.00
N ASP A 245 11.34 -14.92 -1.00
CA ASP A 245 12.47 -15.39 -1.79
C ASP A 245 12.24 -15.17 -3.30
N GLU A 246 10.99 -15.31 -3.77
CA GLU A 246 10.60 -15.02 -5.15
C GLU A 246 10.91 -13.56 -5.53
N LEU A 247 10.51 -12.60 -4.69
CA LEU A 247 10.77 -11.19 -4.96
C LEU A 247 12.27 -10.87 -4.95
N LEU A 248 13.02 -11.45 -4.01
CA LEU A 248 14.47 -11.30 -3.96
C LEU A 248 15.12 -11.86 -5.23
N PHE A 249 14.74 -13.07 -5.62
CA PHE A 249 15.30 -13.74 -6.79
C PHE A 249 14.98 -12.96 -8.07
N ASP A 250 13.73 -12.57 -8.28
CA ASP A 250 13.30 -11.88 -9.50
C ASP A 250 13.96 -10.50 -9.64
N ASN A 251 14.07 -9.76 -8.54
CA ASN A 251 14.53 -8.36 -8.59
C ASN A 251 16.04 -8.19 -8.41
N CYS A 252 16.73 -9.10 -7.71
CA CYS A 252 18.17 -9.00 -7.54
C CYS A 252 18.99 -10.27 -7.76
N GLY A 253 18.35 -11.41 -8.09
CA GLY A 253 19.06 -12.65 -8.42
C GLY A 253 19.65 -13.40 -7.22
N TYR A 254 19.34 -12.98 -5.98
CA TYR A 254 19.85 -13.60 -4.76
C TYR A 254 18.71 -14.16 -3.91
N ILE A 255 18.99 -15.28 -3.26
CA ILE A 255 18.24 -15.73 -2.08
C ILE A 255 19.24 -15.71 -0.92
N VAL A 256 18.85 -15.12 0.21
CA VAL A 256 19.73 -14.93 1.36
C VAL A 256 19.13 -15.56 2.60
N ASP A 257 20.02 -16.05 3.48
CA ASP A 257 19.60 -16.61 4.76
C ASP A 257 19.42 -15.53 5.84
N LYS A 258 18.97 -15.97 7.02
CA LYS A 258 18.77 -15.08 8.17
C LYS A 258 20.06 -14.37 8.61
N SER A 259 21.23 -14.97 8.40
CA SER A 259 22.51 -14.41 8.86
C SER A 259 22.87 -13.13 8.10
N TYR A 260 22.56 -13.07 6.80
CA TYR A 260 22.73 -11.87 5.99
C TYR A 260 22.07 -10.65 6.63
N TRP A 261 20.78 -10.79 6.98
CA TRP A 261 19.98 -9.69 7.52
C TRP A 261 20.51 -9.16 8.85
N THR A 262 21.05 -10.05 9.71
CA THR A 262 21.62 -9.66 11.01
C THR A 262 22.94 -8.87 10.89
N GLN A 263 23.60 -8.93 9.74
CA GLN A 263 24.87 -8.24 9.48
C GLN A 263 24.68 -6.83 8.89
N ILE A 264 23.47 -6.52 8.38
CA ILE A 264 23.15 -5.21 7.85
C ILE A 264 23.30 -4.15 8.94
N LYS A 265 23.91 -3.03 8.58
CA LYS A 265 24.10 -1.87 9.46
C LYS A 265 23.07 -0.80 9.12
N GLU A 266 22.60 -0.09 10.15
CA GLU A 266 21.68 1.03 10.00
C GLU A 266 22.22 2.10 9.03
N THR A 267 23.53 2.34 9.05
CA THR A 267 24.20 3.28 8.12
C THR A 267 24.12 2.83 6.67
N GLN A 268 24.10 1.53 6.38
CA GLN A 268 23.94 1.03 5.00
C GLN A 268 22.52 1.31 4.49
N ILE A 269 21.50 1.15 5.35
CA ILE A 269 20.12 1.49 5.04
C ILE A 269 19.99 3.00 4.81
N GLN A 270 20.58 3.81 5.70
CA GLN A 270 20.58 5.26 5.55
C GLN A 270 21.20 5.70 4.23
N ASN A 271 22.37 5.17 3.86
CA ASN A 271 23.05 5.52 2.62
C ASN A 271 22.21 5.13 1.39
N LEU A 272 21.65 3.91 1.37
CA LEU A 272 20.77 3.49 0.29
C LEU A 272 19.58 4.45 0.15
N LEU A 273 18.88 4.74 1.26
CA LEU A 273 17.73 5.66 1.24
C LEU A 273 18.09 7.08 0.79
N GLN A 274 19.31 7.56 1.05
CA GLN A 274 19.81 8.84 0.54
C GLN A 274 20.05 8.82 -0.97
N ASP A 275 20.52 7.70 -1.49
CA ASP A 275 20.89 7.54 -2.90
C ASP A 275 19.70 7.18 -3.81
N ILE A 276 18.53 6.86 -3.22
CA ILE A 276 17.36 6.48 -4.00
C ILE A 276 16.95 7.54 -5.02
N LYS A 277 16.70 7.09 -6.23
CA LYS A 277 16.16 7.90 -7.31
C LYS A 277 14.67 7.68 -7.42
N ILE A 278 13.95 8.77 -7.71
CA ILE A 278 12.50 8.76 -7.89
C ILE A 278 12.17 9.54 -9.16
N GLU A 279 11.47 8.88 -10.07
CA GLU A 279 11.02 9.44 -11.34
C GLU A 279 9.51 9.30 -11.51
N LEU A 280 8.94 10.24 -12.28
CA LEU A 280 7.52 10.31 -12.58
C LEU A 280 7.36 10.25 -14.10
N GLU A 281 6.76 9.18 -14.62
CA GLU A 281 6.47 9.01 -16.04
C GLU A 281 4.96 9.13 -16.27
N LEU A 282 4.54 10.15 -17.04
CA LEU A 282 3.15 10.31 -17.47
C LEU A 282 2.95 9.51 -18.75
N ILE A 283 2.07 8.50 -18.71
CA ILE A 283 1.68 7.76 -19.92
C ILE A 283 0.52 8.52 -20.57
N SER A 284 0.81 9.24 -21.65
CA SER A 284 -0.17 9.99 -22.45
C SER A 284 -0.86 9.12 -23.49
#